data_AF-A0A2V9TUL5-F1
#
_entry.id   AF-A0A2V9TUL5-F1
#
_cell.length_a   1.000
_cell.length_b   1.000
_cell.length_c   1.000
_cell.angle_alpha   90.00
_cell.angle_beta   90.00
_cell.angle_gamma   90.00
#
_symmetry.space_group_name_H-M   'P 1'
#
loop_
_entity.id
_entity.type
_entity.pdbx_description
1 polymer ?
#
loop_
_entity_poly.entity_id
_entity_poly.type
_entity_poly.pdbx_seq_one_letter_code
_entity_poly.pdbx_strand_id
1 'polypeptide(L)' 'MASTAISKDVITVIAQEMSCAVDRSVEYWMAQLDEALTDTRLTTLGRLNAVSAILARYKQLTGKSQLRSRRPGVPI' A
#
# COMPACT_ATOMS: atom_id res chain seq x y z
N MET A 1 -40.30 4.52 7.96
CA MET A 1 -39.20 3.75 7.36
C MET A 1 -38.14 4.68 6.75
N ALA A 2 -37.57 5.59 7.55
CA ALA A 2 -36.56 6.55 7.08
C ALA A 2 -35.19 6.33 7.76
N SER A 3 -35.18 5.77 8.98
CA SER A 3 -33.93 5.53 9.73
C SER A 3 -33.04 4.42 9.18
N THR A 4 -33.58 3.47 8.40
CA THR A 4 -32.81 2.34 7.84
C THR A 4 -32.22 2.61 6.45
N ALA A 5 -32.79 3.56 5.69
CA ALA A 5 -32.28 3.94 4.38
C ALA A 5 -31.01 4.78 4.48
N ILE A 6 -30.96 5.71 5.45
CA ILE A 6 -29.76 6.53 5.77
C ILE A 6 -28.57 5.63 6.13
N SER A 7 -28.80 4.44 6.70
CA SER A 7 -27.72 3.53 7.07
C SER A 7 -26.98 2.94 5.87
N LYS A 8 -27.68 2.52 4.80
CA LYS A 8 -27.03 1.81 3.69
C LYS A 8 -26.19 2.75 2.83
N ASP A 9 -26.75 3.90 2.45
CA ASP A 9 -26.06 4.86 1.58
C ASP A 9 -24.80 5.42 2.26
N VAL A 10 -24.90 5.75 3.55
CA VAL A 10 -23.75 6.21 4.35
C VAL A 10 -22.69 5.12 4.47
N ILE A 11 -23.07 3.87 4.75
CA ILE A 11 -22.12 2.74 4.81
C ILE A 11 -21.44 2.55 3.45
N THR A 12 -22.18 2.64 2.34
CA THR A 12 -21.63 2.51 0.99
C THR A 12 -20.61 3.60 0.69
N VAL A 13 -20.91 4.85 1.02
CA VAL A 13 -19.96 5.96 0.82
C VAL A 13 -18.70 5.79 1.68
N ILE A 14 -18.84 5.40 2.95
CA ILE A 14 -17.69 5.13 3.81
C ILE A 14 -16.85 3.98 3.26
N ALA A 15 -17.47 2.88 2.82
CA ALA A 15 -16.76 1.75 2.25
C ALA A 15 -16.00 2.13 0.97
N GLN A 16 -16.61 2.95 0.11
CA GLN A 16 -15.97 3.49 -1.09
C GLN A 16 -14.77 4.35 -0.73
N GLU A 17 -14.92 5.31 0.19
CA GLU A 17 -13.83 6.19 0.61
C GLU A 17 -12.68 5.40 1.22
N MET A 18 -12.98 4.42 2.09
CA MET A 18 -11.96 3.53 2.65
C MET A 18 -11.23 2.74 1.57
N SER A 19 -11.93 2.25 0.55
CA SER A 19 -11.30 1.54 -0.56
C SER A 19 -10.38 2.44 -1.37
N CYS A 20 -10.79 3.67 -1.67
CA CYS A 20 -9.98 4.68 -2.36
C CYS A 20 -8.75 5.08 -1.53
N ALA A 21 -8.90 5.22 -0.21
CA ALA A 21 -7.79 5.53 0.68
C ALA A 21 -6.75 4.41 0.72
N VAL A 22 -7.20 3.14 0.74
CA VAL A 22 -6.31 1.97 0.67
C VAL A 22 -5.57 1.93 -0.67
N ASP A 23 -6.29 2.10 -1.77
CA ASP A 23 -5.72 2.08 -3.12
C ASP A 23 -4.65 3.17 -3.30
N ARG A 24 -4.97 4.41 -2.94
CA ARG A 24 -4.02 5.53 -2.97
C ARG A 24 -2.80 5.30 -2.10
N SER A 25 -2.98 4.66 -0.95
CA SER A 25 -1.86 4.31 -0.06
C SER A 25 -0.95 3.25 -0.70
N VAL A 26 -1.53 2.25 -1.35
CA VAL A 26 -0.78 1.21 -2.08
C VAL A 26 -0.03 1.83 -3.26
N GLU A 27 -0.71 2.65 -4.06
CA GLU A 27 -0.13 3.35 -5.21
C GLU A 27 1.06 4.22 -4.80
N TYR A 28 0.96 4.95 -3.69
CA TYR A 28 2.06 5.77 -3.16
C TYR A 28 3.34 4.96 -2.89
N TRP A 29 3.21 3.75 -2.34
CA TRP A 29 4.37 2.88 -2.08
C TRP A 29 4.87 2.21 -3.35
N MET A 30 3.96 1.80 -4.24
CA MET A 30 4.34 1.21 -5.54
C MET A 30 5.09 2.20 -6.41
N ALA A 31 4.66 3.46 -6.47
CA ALA A 31 5.33 4.51 -7.24
C ALA A 31 6.77 4.76 -6.74
N GLN A 32 6.99 4.80 -5.42
CA GLN A 32 8.35 4.95 -4.88
C GLN A 32 9.24 3.74 -5.17
N LEU A 33 8.69 2.52 -5.12
CA LEU A 33 9.43 1.32 -5.48
C LEU A 33 9.80 1.32 -6.97
N ASP A 34 8.87 1.71 -7.84
CA ASP A 34 9.10 1.83 -9.28
C ASP A 34 10.20 2.86 -9.59
N GLU A 35 10.13 4.04 -8.99
CA GLU A 35 11.15 5.08 -9.11
C GLU A 35 12.54 4.57 -8.68
N ALA A 36 12.63 3.91 -7.52
CA ALA A 36 13.89 3.37 -7.01
C ALA A 36 14.47 2.25 -7.88
N LEU A 37 13.64 1.44 -8.52
CA LEU A 37 14.07 0.32 -9.38
C LEU A 37 14.43 0.76 -10.80
N THR A 38 13.79 1.82 -11.29
CA THR A 38 13.99 2.36 -12.63
C THR A 38 15.05 3.46 -12.69
N ASP A 39 15.54 3.96 -11.54
CA ASP A 39 16.57 5.00 -11.51
C ASP A 39 17.88 4.53 -12.17
N THR A 40 18.12 5.03 -13.39
CA THR A 40 19.31 4.74 -14.20
C THR A 40 20.59 5.35 -13.65
N ARG A 41 20.49 6.30 -12.71
CA ARG A 41 21.64 6.94 -12.06
C ARG A 41 22.22 6.09 -10.93
N LEU A 42 21.43 5.14 -10.41
CA LEU A 42 21.85 4.24 -9.36
C LEU A 42 22.45 2.95 -9.93
N THR A 43 23.50 2.46 -9.27
CA THR A 43 24.00 1.10 -9.47
C THR A 43 22.98 0.08 -8.99
N THR A 44 23.11 -1.19 -9.37
CA THR A 44 22.26 -2.28 -8.87
C THR A 44 22.20 -2.30 -7.34
N LEU A 45 23.35 -2.14 -6.67
CA LEU A 45 23.41 -2.05 -5.20
C LEU A 45 22.71 -0.79 -4.68
N GLY A 46 22.87 0.35 -5.36
CA GLY A 46 22.18 1.59 -5.02
C GLY A 46 20.66 1.44 -5.04
N ARG A 47 20.11 0.78 -6.06
CA ARG A 47 18.67 0.51 -6.16
C ARG A 47 18.17 -0.40 -5.04
N LEU A 48 18.93 -1.46 -4.72
CA LEU A 48 18.60 -2.35 -3.59
C LEU A 48 18.59 -1.61 -2.24
N ASN A 49 19.55 -0.71 -2.03
CA ASN A 49 19.59 0.12 -0.82
C ASN A 49 18.41 1.09 -0.77
N ALA A 50 18.04 1.72 -1.90
CA ALA A 50 16.89 2.60 -1.99
C ALA A 50 15.56 1.87 -1.69
N VAL A 51 15.36 0.70 -2.30
CA VAL A 51 14.21 -0.18 -2.00
C VAL A 51 14.20 -0.58 -0.52
N SER A 52 15.36 -0.92 0.05
CA SER A 52 15.47 -1.28 1.47
C SER A 52 15.07 -0.12 2.39
N ALA A 53 15.44 1.12 2.03
CA ALA A 53 15.05 2.32 2.76
C ALA A 53 13.54 2.57 2.71
N ILE A 54 12.92 2.38 1.52
CA ILE A 54 11.45 2.48 1.35
C ILE A 54 10.74 1.45 2.26
N LEU A 55 11.21 0.19 2.25
CA LEU A 55 10.64 -0.87 3.08
C LEU A 55 10.81 -0.59 4.58
N ALA A 56 11.96 -0.06 4.99
CA ALA A 56 12.21 0.34 6.38
C ALA A 56 11.25 1.45 6.82
N ARG A 57 11.03 2.45 5.97
CA ARG A 57 10.08 3.55 6.22
C ARG A 57 8.65 3.05 6.34
N TYR A 58 8.21 2.16 5.43
CA TYR A 58 6.89 1.53 5.52
C TYR A 58 6.69 0.78 6.85
N LYS A 59 7.69 -0.04 7.23
CA LYS A 59 7.68 -0.80 8.49
C LYS A 59 7.56 0.11 9.70
N GLN A 60 8.33 1.18 9.73
CA GLN A 60 8.29 2.19 10.80
C GLN A 60 6.91 2.84 10.91
N LEU A 61 6.34 3.30 9.79
CA LEU A 61 5.03 3.99 9.79
C LEU A 61 3.86 3.05 10.14
N THR A 62 3.99 1.76 9.87
CA THR A 62 2.93 0.78 10.14
C THR A 62 3.15 -0.01 11.44
N GLY A 63 4.23 0.26 12.18
CA GLY A 63 4.61 -0.48 13.38
C GLY A 63 4.95 -1.96 13.12
N LYS A 64 5.28 -2.33 11.87
CA LYS A 64 5.56 -3.71 11.48
C LYS A 64 7.04 -4.01 11.61
N SER A 65 7.40 -5.00 12.40
CA SER A 65 8.79 -5.52 12.44
C SER A 65 9.12 -6.33 11.18
N GLN A 66 8.15 -7.07 10.65
CA GLN A 66 8.28 -7.88 9.44
C GLN A 66 7.05 -7.73 8.55
N LEU A 67 7.27 -7.78 7.23
CA LEU A 67 6.17 -7.89 6.28
C LEU A 67 5.73 -9.34 6.24
N ARG A 68 4.42 -9.58 6.19
CA ARG A 68 3.90 -10.94 6.01
C ARG A 68 4.45 -11.49 4.69
N SER A 69 5.14 -12.62 4.76
CA SER A 69 5.55 -13.35 3.57
C SER A 69 4.32 -13.65 2.73
N ARG A 70 4.44 -13.49 1.40
CA ARG A 70 3.41 -13.93 0.46
C ARG A 70 3.29 -15.45 0.67
N ARG A 71 2.21 -15.93 1.29
CA ARG A 71 1.99 -17.38 1.39
C ARG A 71 2.02 -17.93 -0.05
N PRO A 72 2.92 -18.85 -0.38
CA PRO A 72 2.88 -19.51 -1.68
C PRO A 72 1.58 -20.34 -1.71
N GLY A 73 0.64 -19.98 -2.56
CA GLY A 73 -0.56 -20.77 -2.83
C GLY A 73 -1.86 -20.19 -2.32
N VAL A 74 -2.34 -19.13 -2.98
CA VAL A 74 -3.74 -19.07 -3.43
C VAL A 74 -3.71 -18.37 -4.81
N PRO A 75 -4.01 -19.07 -5.91
CA PRO A 75 -4.24 -18.42 -7.19
C PRO A 75 -5.54 -17.60 -7.13
N ILE A 76 -5.49 -16.41 -7.71
CA ILE A 76 -6.64 -15.52 -8.00
C ILE A 76 -7.50 -16.14 -9.09
#